data_AF-A0A446BXF2-F1
#
_entry.id   AF-A0A446BXF2-F1
#
_cell.length_a   1.000
_cell.length_b   1.000
_cell.length_c   1.000
_cell.angle_alpha   90.00
_cell.angle_beta   90.00
_cell.angle_gamma   90.00
#
_symmetry.space_group_name_H-M   'P 1'
#
loop_
_entity.id
_entity.type
_entity.pdbx_description
1 polymer ?
#
loop_
_entity_poly.entity_id
_entity_poly.type
_entity_poly.pdbx_seq_one_letter_code
_entity_poly.pdbx_strand_id
1 'polypeptide(L)'
;MGGKVDDEYIDGGTATAAHAHIHRPDSVDSIDDAESGRGNDGSDTLSQTQLAAQPVKTWKGYVWDTWELPPDQRMLLFKVDAFVLTFASIGYFLKYLDQTNVNNAFLSGMKEDLAMYGNELVTSTSIWTVGYVIGQIPSNLLLTRVSPRYVIPALEVGWGIATICTASVASYKSLYALRFLVGLFESGFYPGIHYLLGSWYTPREIGKRAMIFWLAGTVGQLFSGFLQAAAYTNLDGVNGLSGWRWLFIIDSIITLPLAIAGFFFLPNLPQGGKKTWWITEKEHILSVKRMEAIGRAGKQPLTKQKLKRILLSWHTYVLPMIYIIWNNGGLQPAMGYWLKSFNADPPPVPGTHFSVPEINNLPIPTSAIFIGMALIWGWLSDGLCRGARWPFIYAGAVISLIFSVLLLKMPLYTNIRGRMVVYWLSNIGNGAGPLILSWINEICSDDTEKRALLVAAGNDFAYVVQAV
;
A
#
# COMPACT_ATOMS: atom_id res chain seq x y z
N MET A 1 20.52 11.93 -72.93
CA MET A 1 20.74 10.47 -72.99
C MET A 1 19.64 9.86 -72.11
N GLY A 2 18.56 9.23 -72.57
CA GLY A 2 18.23 8.59 -73.87
C GLY A 2 18.70 7.12 -73.87
N GLY A 3 17.89 6.08 -74.14
CA GLY A 3 16.44 5.92 -74.42
C GLY A 3 15.70 5.05 -73.36
N LYS A 4 14.37 4.78 -73.38
CA LYS A 4 13.49 4.19 -74.43
C LYS A 4 13.92 2.75 -74.83
N VAL A 5 13.05 1.74 -75.01
CA VAL A 5 11.58 1.52 -74.82
C VAL A 5 11.34 -0.02 -74.91
N ASP A 6 10.29 -0.64 -74.32
CA ASP A 6 9.04 -1.09 -74.98
C ASP A 6 8.12 -1.84 -73.99
N ASP A 7 6.81 -1.85 -74.29
CA ASP A 7 5.70 -2.54 -73.59
C ASP A 7 5.33 -3.87 -74.34
N GLU A 8 4.24 -4.64 -74.17
CA GLU A 8 2.98 -4.63 -73.38
C GLU A 8 2.42 -6.09 -73.36
N TYR A 9 1.70 -6.58 -72.32
CA TYR A 9 0.40 -7.32 -72.45
C TYR A 9 -0.20 -7.90 -71.13
N ILE A 10 -1.41 -7.44 -70.76
CA ILE A 10 -2.69 -8.15 -70.40
C ILE A 10 -2.58 -9.56 -69.72
N ASP A 11 -3.26 -9.95 -68.62
CA ASP A 11 -4.61 -9.66 -68.10
C ASP A 11 -4.78 -9.98 -66.58
N GLY A 12 -5.94 -9.62 -66.00
CA GLY A 12 -6.77 -10.59 -65.25
C GLY A 12 -6.57 -10.82 -63.73
N GLY A 13 -7.50 -10.29 -62.94
CA GLY A 13 -8.24 -11.15 -61.99
C GLY A 13 -7.76 -11.24 -60.51
N THR A 14 -8.56 -10.66 -59.62
CA THR A 14 -8.63 -10.89 -58.17
C THR A 14 -8.58 -12.37 -57.73
N ALA A 15 -7.89 -12.67 -56.62
CA ALA A 15 -8.10 -13.91 -55.85
C ALA A 15 -8.00 -13.68 -54.33
N THR A 16 -8.92 -14.32 -53.60
CA THR A 16 -9.21 -14.12 -52.17
C THR A 16 -8.62 -15.25 -51.31
N ALA A 17 -8.55 -15.02 -49.99
CA ALA A 17 -8.33 -15.95 -48.87
C ALA A 17 -8.31 -17.48 -49.16
N ALA A 18 -7.24 -18.13 -48.71
CA ALA A 18 -7.14 -19.59 -48.66
C ALA A 18 -7.52 -20.13 -47.26
N HIS A 19 -8.61 -20.89 -47.19
CA HIS A 19 -8.93 -21.83 -46.11
C HIS A 19 -8.51 -23.24 -46.52
N ALA A 20 -8.00 -24.06 -45.59
CA ALA A 20 -7.89 -25.51 -45.78
C ALA A 20 -8.07 -26.27 -44.45
N HIS A 21 -8.91 -27.31 -44.48
CA HIS A 21 -9.13 -28.27 -43.37
C HIS A 21 -8.03 -29.34 -43.33
N ILE A 22 -8.00 -30.18 -42.27
CA ILE A 22 -8.03 -31.66 -42.39
C ILE A 22 -8.19 -32.39 -41.02
N HIS A 23 -9.16 -33.32 -40.99
CA HIS A 23 -9.43 -34.51 -40.15
C HIS A 23 -9.14 -34.64 -38.64
N ARG A 24 -10.19 -35.09 -37.94
CA ARG A 24 -10.15 -36.10 -36.84
C ARG A 24 -10.34 -37.52 -37.44
N PRO A 25 -9.94 -38.59 -36.72
CA PRO A 25 -10.47 -39.95 -36.88
C PRO A 25 -11.54 -40.30 -35.83
N ASP A 26 -12.27 -41.40 -36.07
CA ASP A 26 -13.58 -41.72 -35.50
C ASP A 26 -13.61 -42.68 -34.29
N SER A 27 -14.82 -42.89 -33.78
CA SER A 27 -15.23 -43.75 -32.66
C SER A 27 -15.35 -45.25 -32.99
N VAL A 28 -15.15 -46.12 -31.99
CA VAL A 28 -15.70 -47.50 -31.98
C VAL A 28 -16.22 -47.87 -30.57
N ASP A 29 -17.55 -48.05 -30.52
CA ASP A 29 -18.40 -48.98 -29.76
C ASP A 29 -18.15 -49.47 -28.31
N SER A 30 -19.29 -49.83 -27.72
CA SER A 30 -19.59 -50.20 -26.33
C SER A 30 -19.42 -51.68 -25.98
N ILE A 31 -19.12 -51.97 -24.71
CA ILE A 31 -19.49 -53.22 -24.03
C ILE A 31 -20.01 -52.87 -22.62
N ASP A 32 -21.19 -53.39 -22.26
CA ASP A 32 -21.75 -53.38 -20.90
C ASP A 32 -21.01 -54.37 -19.99
N ASP A 33 -20.89 -54.07 -18.69
CA ASP A 33 -21.14 -55.07 -17.64
C ASP A 33 -21.38 -54.41 -16.27
N ALA A 34 -22.11 -55.13 -15.41
CA ALA A 34 -22.87 -54.52 -14.31
C ALA A 34 -22.24 -54.59 -12.90
N GLU A 35 -22.72 -53.70 -12.04
CA GLU A 35 -22.81 -53.77 -10.57
C GLU A 35 -21.72 -54.48 -9.74
N SER A 36 -21.01 -53.72 -8.90
CA SER A 36 -21.22 -53.74 -7.44
C SER A 36 -20.22 -52.86 -6.69
N GLY A 37 -20.67 -52.15 -5.63
CA GLY A 37 -19.78 -51.35 -4.79
C GLY A 37 -20.38 -50.06 -4.23
N ARG A 38 -21.37 -50.16 -3.33
CA ARG A 38 -21.84 -48.99 -2.53
C ARG A 38 -20.77 -48.61 -1.49
N GLY A 39 -19.85 -47.72 -1.86
CA GLY A 39 -18.92 -47.04 -0.96
C GLY A 39 -19.45 -45.68 -0.51
N ASN A 40 -19.33 -45.36 0.79
CA ASN A 40 -19.98 -44.21 1.44
C ASN A 40 -19.06 -42.97 1.53
N ASP A 41 -18.69 -42.38 0.39
CA ASP A 41 -17.77 -41.23 0.35
C ASP A 41 -18.52 -39.88 0.31
N GLY A 42 -19.12 -39.54 1.45
CA GLY A 42 -19.88 -38.29 1.63
C GLY A 42 -19.05 -37.01 1.90
N SER A 43 -17.72 -37.02 1.77
CA SER A 43 -16.85 -35.92 2.23
C SER A 43 -15.91 -35.27 1.19
N ASP A 44 -15.55 -35.95 0.10
CA ASP A 44 -14.31 -35.60 -0.63
C ASP A 44 -14.49 -34.74 -1.89
N THR A 45 -15.73 -34.43 -2.29
CA THR A 45 -16.01 -33.57 -3.45
C THR A 45 -16.85 -32.33 -3.09
N LEU A 46 -16.20 -31.36 -2.41
CA LEU A 46 -16.46 -29.95 -2.74
C LEU A 46 -16.08 -29.74 -4.21
N SER A 47 -17.06 -29.92 -5.10
CA SER A 47 -16.87 -29.94 -6.55
C SER A 47 -16.12 -28.70 -7.03
N GLN A 48 -15.19 -28.88 -7.98
CA GLN A 48 -14.47 -27.76 -8.60
C GLN A 48 -15.46 -26.72 -9.18
N THR A 49 -16.65 -27.17 -9.59
CA THR A 49 -17.80 -26.38 -10.03
C THR A 49 -18.28 -25.33 -9.00
N GLN A 50 -18.19 -25.60 -7.69
CA GLN A 50 -18.57 -24.64 -6.64
C GLN A 50 -17.46 -23.62 -6.35
N LEU A 51 -16.19 -23.98 -6.53
CA LEU A 51 -15.06 -23.04 -6.47
C LEU A 51 -15.00 -22.14 -7.70
N ALA A 52 -15.42 -22.66 -8.85
CA ALA A 52 -15.57 -21.93 -10.12
C ALA A 52 -16.97 -21.31 -10.32
N ALA A 53 -17.81 -21.27 -9.28
CA ALA A 53 -19.12 -20.64 -9.34
C ALA A 53 -18.96 -19.15 -9.70
N GLN A 54 -19.34 -18.79 -10.93
CA GLN A 54 -19.31 -17.42 -11.42
C GLN A 54 -20.09 -16.53 -10.43
N PRO A 55 -19.51 -15.44 -9.90
CA PRO A 55 -20.19 -14.58 -8.95
C PRO A 55 -21.49 -14.06 -9.57
N VAL A 56 -22.58 -14.09 -8.78
CA VAL A 56 -23.90 -13.64 -9.25
C VAL A 56 -23.85 -12.12 -9.39
N LYS A 57 -23.56 -11.67 -10.62
CA LYS A 57 -23.32 -10.27 -10.98
C LYS A 57 -24.46 -9.39 -10.50
N THR A 58 -24.20 -8.63 -9.46
CA THR A 58 -25.17 -7.75 -8.79
C THR A 58 -24.51 -6.40 -8.59
N TRP A 59 -25.26 -5.29 -8.70
CA TRP A 59 -24.72 -3.96 -8.42
C TRP A 59 -24.03 -3.85 -7.02
N LYS A 60 -24.47 -4.71 -6.09
CA LYS A 60 -23.89 -4.93 -4.76
C LYS A 60 -22.41 -5.32 -4.80
N GLY A 61 -21.94 -6.10 -5.77
CA GLY A 61 -20.53 -6.48 -5.91
C GLY A 61 -19.60 -5.30 -6.22
N TYR A 62 -20.09 -4.30 -6.95
CA TYR A 62 -19.34 -3.06 -7.18
C TYR A 62 -19.09 -2.32 -5.86
N VAL A 63 -20.05 -2.30 -4.94
CA VAL A 63 -19.88 -1.76 -3.59
C VAL A 63 -18.93 -2.65 -2.77
N TRP A 64 -19.24 -3.93 -2.62
CA TRP A 64 -18.42 -4.87 -1.86
C TRP A 64 -18.44 -6.27 -2.51
N ASP A 65 -17.29 -6.71 -3.00
CA ASP A 65 -17.07 -7.96 -3.75
C ASP A 65 -17.55 -9.21 -2.99
N THR A 66 -17.42 -9.18 -1.67
CA THR A 66 -17.77 -10.28 -0.77
C THR A 66 -19.28 -10.58 -0.74
N TRP A 67 -20.11 -9.68 -1.27
CA TRP A 67 -21.56 -9.86 -1.39
C TRP A 67 -21.99 -10.71 -2.60
N GLU A 68 -21.14 -10.92 -3.60
CA GLU A 68 -21.42 -11.83 -4.72
C GLU A 68 -20.94 -13.27 -4.48
N LEU A 69 -20.11 -13.47 -3.45
CA LEU A 69 -19.50 -14.76 -3.14
C LEU A 69 -20.45 -15.68 -2.33
N PRO A 70 -20.29 -17.02 -2.44
CA PRO A 70 -21.03 -17.99 -1.64
C PRO A 70 -20.91 -17.76 -0.11
N PRO A 71 -21.88 -18.21 0.71
CA PRO A 71 -21.88 -17.97 2.16
C PRO A 71 -20.57 -18.36 2.86
N ASP A 72 -19.98 -19.50 2.50
CA ASP A 72 -18.74 -19.99 3.13
C ASP A 72 -17.53 -19.10 2.81
N GLN A 73 -17.42 -18.65 1.54
CA GLN A 73 -16.37 -17.71 1.12
C GLN A 73 -16.58 -16.33 1.74
N ARG A 74 -17.84 -15.90 1.91
CA ARG A 74 -18.22 -14.66 2.57
C ARG A 74 -17.87 -14.65 4.05
N MET A 75 -18.15 -15.74 4.77
CA MET A 75 -17.81 -15.88 6.19
C MET A 75 -16.29 -15.92 6.39
N LEU A 76 -15.57 -16.68 5.55
CA LEU A 76 -14.11 -16.69 5.52
C LEU A 76 -13.56 -15.27 5.34
N LEU A 77 -13.97 -14.56 4.28
CA LEU A 77 -13.49 -13.19 4.02
C LEU A 77 -13.86 -12.21 5.14
N PHE A 78 -15.07 -12.28 5.70
CA PHE A 78 -15.46 -11.45 6.83
C PHE A 78 -14.51 -11.62 8.03
N LYS A 79 -14.09 -12.85 8.33
CA LYS A 79 -13.10 -13.12 9.39
C LYS A 79 -11.71 -12.58 9.03
N VAL A 80 -11.25 -12.78 7.78
CA VAL A 80 -9.94 -12.22 7.35
C VAL A 80 -9.97 -10.69 7.39
N ASP A 81 -11.07 -10.06 6.98
CA ASP A 81 -11.28 -8.62 7.07
C ASP A 81 -11.24 -8.16 8.54
N ALA A 82 -12.02 -8.81 9.40
CA ALA A 82 -12.12 -8.48 10.82
C ALA A 82 -10.79 -8.60 11.60
N PHE A 83 -9.92 -9.55 11.26
CA PHE A 83 -8.64 -9.74 11.95
C PHE A 83 -7.43 -9.16 11.21
N VAL A 84 -7.25 -9.46 9.92
CA VAL A 84 -6.08 -9.04 9.15
C VAL A 84 -6.20 -7.59 8.72
N LEU A 85 -7.31 -7.20 8.09
CA LEU A 85 -7.47 -5.84 7.57
C LEU A 85 -7.62 -4.83 8.72
N THR A 86 -8.33 -5.18 9.80
CA THR A 86 -8.40 -4.35 11.01
C THR A 86 -7.03 -4.14 11.64
N PHE A 87 -6.27 -5.21 11.91
CA PHE A 87 -4.91 -5.11 12.48
C PHE A 87 -4.00 -4.26 11.58
N ALA A 88 -4.00 -4.53 10.27
CA ALA A 88 -3.25 -3.77 9.28
C ALA A 88 -3.59 -2.27 9.33
N SER A 89 -4.88 -1.94 9.34
CA SER A 89 -5.37 -0.56 9.30
C SER A 89 -5.05 0.19 10.59
N ILE A 90 -5.28 -0.42 11.76
CA ILE A 90 -4.94 0.22 13.05
C ILE A 90 -3.42 0.39 13.17
N GLY A 91 -2.61 -0.61 12.81
CA GLY A 91 -1.15 -0.48 12.84
C GLY A 91 -0.63 0.62 11.91
N TYR A 92 -1.21 0.79 10.72
CA TYR A 92 -0.82 1.87 9.80
C TYR A 92 -1.30 3.25 10.27
N PHE A 93 -2.49 3.33 10.88
CA PHE A 93 -2.98 4.52 11.57
C PHE A 93 -2.01 4.96 12.67
N LEU A 94 -1.57 4.03 13.53
CA LEU A 94 -0.64 4.33 14.63
C LEU A 94 0.73 4.78 14.12
N LYS A 95 1.26 4.18 13.04
CA LYS A 95 2.54 4.60 12.45
C LYS A 95 2.52 6.02 11.91
N TYR A 96 1.48 6.39 11.16
CA TYR A 96 1.33 7.77 10.69
C TYR A 96 1.06 8.74 11.85
N LEU A 97 0.45 8.27 12.94
CA LEU A 97 0.30 9.04 14.16
C LEU A 97 1.66 9.29 14.83
N ASP A 98 2.53 8.30 15.02
CA ASP A 98 3.91 8.45 15.54
C ASP A 98 4.77 9.38 14.65
N GLN A 99 4.81 9.13 13.34
CA GLN A 99 5.55 9.97 12.37
C GLN A 99 5.07 11.44 12.40
N THR A 100 3.79 11.69 12.66
CA THR A 100 3.25 13.05 12.81
C THR A 100 3.52 13.62 14.20
N ASN A 101 3.46 12.79 15.25
CA ASN A 101 3.77 13.14 16.64
C ASN A 101 5.16 13.76 16.79
N VAL A 102 6.12 13.42 15.92
CA VAL A 102 7.47 14.04 15.86
C VAL A 102 7.41 15.57 15.69
N ASN A 103 6.71 16.02 14.66
CA ASN A 103 6.63 17.44 14.28
C ASN A 103 5.77 18.20 15.29
N ASN A 104 4.73 17.54 15.77
CA ASN A 104 3.85 18.00 16.83
C ASN A 104 4.63 18.20 18.15
N ALA A 105 5.36 17.18 18.63
CA ALA A 105 6.23 17.26 19.81
C ALA A 105 7.23 18.43 19.72
N PHE A 106 7.86 18.62 18.55
CA PHE A 106 8.79 19.73 18.30
C PHE A 106 8.14 21.10 18.54
N LEU A 107 6.88 21.29 18.15
CA LEU A 107 6.13 22.53 18.35
C LEU A 107 5.53 22.68 19.77
N SER A 108 5.52 21.61 20.58
CA SER A 108 5.01 21.57 21.96
C SER A 108 6.12 21.36 23.00
N GLY A 109 7.27 22.01 22.81
CA GLY A 109 8.34 22.09 23.80
C GLY A 109 9.49 21.09 23.66
N MET A 110 9.41 20.09 22.77
CA MET A 110 10.55 19.17 22.54
C MET A 110 11.78 19.92 21.98
N LYS A 111 11.57 20.98 21.20
CA LYS A 111 12.63 21.83 20.68
C LYS A 111 13.42 22.51 21.80
N GLU A 112 12.71 23.08 22.77
CA GLU A 112 13.28 23.77 23.94
C GLU A 112 13.91 22.77 24.93
N ASP A 113 13.20 21.67 25.26
CA ASP A 113 13.67 20.61 26.17
C ASP A 113 14.96 19.92 25.68
N LEU A 114 15.14 19.78 24.36
CA LEU A 114 16.27 19.07 23.75
C LEU A 114 17.30 20.00 23.08
N ALA A 115 17.12 21.32 23.18
CA ALA A 115 17.99 22.34 22.60
C ALA A 115 18.26 22.13 21.09
N MET A 116 17.19 21.97 20.29
CA MET A 116 17.26 21.74 18.84
C MET A 116 17.21 23.07 18.05
N TYR A 117 18.26 23.40 17.30
CA TYR A 117 18.42 24.71 16.65
C TYR A 117 18.85 24.65 15.17
N GLY A 118 17.87 24.63 14.28
CA GLY A 118 18.08 24.60 12.84
C GLY A 118 17.61 23.29 12.23
N ASN A 119 18.53 22.48 11.71
CA ASN A 119 18.21 21.31 10.91
C ASN A 119 18.01 20.01 11.72
N GLU A 120 18.09 20.03 13.04
CA GLU A 120 18.04 18.80 13.86
C GLU A 120 16.72 18.06 13.77
N LEU A 121 15.59 18.76 13.60
CA LEU A 121 14.30 18.10 13.35
C LEU A 121 14.33 17.34 12.02
N VAL A 122 14.83 17.98 10.96
CA VAL A 122 14.96 17.39 9.62
C VAL A 122 15.92 16.20 9.67
N THR A 123 17.09 16.37 10.29
CA THR A 123 18.08 15.30 10.50
C THR A 123 17.50 14.12 11.28
N SER A 124 16.66 14.37 12.31
CA SER A 124 15.98 13.32 13.07
C SER A 124 15.05 12.48 12.19
N THR A 125 14.33 13.13 11.26
CA THR A 125 13.48 12.47 10.27
C THR A 125 14.32 11.70 9.24
N SER A 126 15.41 12.29 8.71
CA SER A 126 16.33 11.59 7.80
C SER A 126 16.95 10.34 8.43
N ILE A 127 17.29 10.39 9.73
CA ILE A 127 17.85 9.25 10.48
C ILE A 127 16.78 8.14 10.68
N TRP A 128 15.51 8.50 10.88
CA TRP A 128 14.42 7.53 10.82
C TRP A 128 14.35 6.87 9.43
N THR A 129 14.43 7.64 8.33
CA THR A 129 14.41 7.08 6.96
C THR A 129 15.60 6.14 6.70
N VAL A 130 16.80 6.48 7.20
CA VAL A 130 17.99 5.61 7.12
C VAL A 130 17.75 4.30 7.89
N GLY A 131 17.16 4.38 9.09
CA GLY A 131 16.75 3.19 9.85
C GLY A 131 15.73 2.34 9.08
N TYR A 132 14.73 2.98 8.47
CA TYR A 132 13.68 2.35 7.69
C TYR A 132 14.24 1.56 6.50
N VAL A 133 15.03 2.21 5.64
CA VAL A 133 15.70 1.59 4.48
C VAL A 133 16.58 0.41 4.90
N ILE A 134 17.42 0.60 5.93
CA ILE A 134 18.31 -0.47 6.42
C ILE A 134 17.52 -1.64 7.03
N GLY A 135 16.40 -1.38 7.70
CA GLY A 135 15.54 -2.41 8.29
C GLY A 135 14.69 -3.17 7.27
N GLN A 136 14.36 -2.55 6.13
CA GLN A 136 13.46 -3.11 5.12
C GLN A 136 14.06 -4.37 4.48
N ILE A 137 15.37 -4.40 4.24
CA ILE A 137 16.09 -5.57 3.69
C ILE A 137 16.02 -6.79 4.64
N PRO A 138 16.50 -6.74 5.90
CA PRO A 138 16.48 -7.88 6.82
C PRO A 138 15.06 -8.28 7.23
N SER A 139 14.13 -7.34 7.41
CA SER A 139 12.75 -7.66 7.78
C SER A 139 12.01 -8.41 6.68
N ASN A 140 12.13 -7.99 5.41
CA ASN A 140 11.58 -8.74 4.27
C ASN A 140 12.23 -10.12 4.12
N LEU A 141 13.56 -10.20 4.28
CA LEU A 141 14.24 -11.48 4.26
C LEU A 141 13.76 -12.40 5.40
N LEU A 142 13.46 -11.87 6.58
CA LEU A 142 12.90 -12.61 7.70
C LEU A 142 11.47 -13.10 7.42
N LEU A 143 10.62 -12.28 6.78
CA LEU A 143 9.27 -12.66 6.34
C LEU A 143 9.26 -13.82 5.31
N THR A 144 10.31 -13.96 4.50
CA THR A 144 10.44 -15.13 3.61
C THR A 144 10.72 -16.42 4.38
N ARG A 145 11.39 -16.37 5.54
CA ARG A 145 11.81 -17.57 6.30
C ARG A 145 10.90 -17.92 7.48
N VAL A 146 10.41 -16.92 8.20
CA VAL A 146 9.57 -17.06 9.39
C VAL A 146 8.12 -16.69 9.03
N SER A 147 7.13 -17.21 9.76
CA SER A 147 5.73 -16.86 9.52
C SER A 147 5.48 -15.37 9.84
N PRO A 148 4.78 -14.60 8.97
CA PRO A 148 4.42 -13.21 9.24
C PRO A 148 3.72 -13.00 10.59
N ARG A 149 2.98 -14.02 11.06
CA ARG A 149 2.35 -14.08 12.40
C ARG A 149 3.30 -13.76 13.57
N TYR A 150 4.59 -14.08 13.45
CA TYR A 150 5.57 -13.79 14.50
C TYR A 150 6.43 -12.58 14.16
N VAL A 151 6.78 -12.41 12.89
CA VAL A 151 7.69 -11.33 12.45
C VAL A 151 7.03 -9.96 12.60
N ILE A 152 5.80 -9.78 12.11
CA ILE A 152 5.13 -8.47 12.14
C ILE A 152 4.91 -8.04 13.60
N PRO A 153 4.31 -8.85 14.50
CA PRO A 153 4.13 -8.45 15.90
C PRO A 153 5.43 -8.21 16.67
N ALA A 154 6.51 -8.96 16.40
CA ALA A 154 7.79 -8.74 17.05
C ALA A 154 8.43 -7.41 16.65
N LEU A 155 8.29 -7.01 15.38
CA LEU A 155 8.69 -5.69 14.89
C LEU A 155 7.84 -4.59 15.52
N GLU A 156 6.51 -4.77 15.61
CA GLU A 156 5.62 -3.79 16.27
C GLU A 156 5.94 -3.62 17.77
N VAL A 157 6.31 -4.70 18.48
CA VAL A 157 6.78 -4.59 19.88
C VAL A 157 8.11 -3.85 19.97
N GLY A 158 9.08 -4.14 19.08
CA GLY A 158 10.35 -3.43 19.03
C GLY A 158 10.19 -1.93 18.77
N TRP A 159 9.31 -1.58 17.83
CA TRP A 159 8.92 -0.19 17.53
C TRP A 159 8.29 0.47 18.76
N GLY A 160 7.22 -0.10 19.34
CA GLY A 160 6.56 0.48 20.52
C GLY A 160 7.47 0.65 21.74
N ILE A 161 8.47 -0.24 21.92
CA ILE A 161 9.51 -0.06 22.95
C ILE A 161 10.45 1.11 22.61
N ALA A 162 10.87 1.27 21.35
CA ALA A 162 11.70 2.40 20.93
C ALA A 162 10.94 3.74 21.04
N THR A 163 9.63 3.74 20.75
CA THR A 163 8.75 4.91 20.90
C THR A 163 8.54 5.28 22.36
N ILE A 164 8.31 4.35 23.29
CA ILE A 164 8.18 4.72 24.72
C ILE A 164 9.51 5.21 25.30
N CYS A 165 10.64 4.66 24.86
CA CYS A 165 11.96 5.20 25.20
C CYS A 165 12.16 6.62 24.64
N THR A 166 11.45 7.03 23.58
CA THR A 166 11.55 8.41 23.05
C THR A 166 10.99 9.43 24.04
N ALA A 167 10.06 9.04 24.92
CA ALA A 167 9.58 9.90 26.00
C ALA A 167 10.64 10.21 27.08
N SER A 168 11.73 9.45 27.19
CA SER A 168 12.77 9.64 28.21
C SER A 168 14.06 10.30 27.70
N VAL A 169 14.13 10.75 26.43
CA VAL A 169 15.34 11.40 25.91
C VAL A 169 15.61 12.76 26.57
N ALA A 170 16.89 13.05 26.78
CA ALA A 170 17.38 14.31 27.34
C ALA A 170 18.31 15.09 26.36
N SER A 171 18.46 14.62 25.12
CA SER A 171 19.19 15.36 24.07
C SER A 171 18.70 14.98 22.67
N TYR A 172 18.93 15.85 21.69
CA TYR A 172 18.70 15.51 20.28
C TYR A 172 19.55 14.31 19.80
N LYS A 173 20.72 14.06 20.40
CA LYS A 173 21.59 12.92 20.02
C LYS A 173 20.98 11.57 20.45
N SER A 174 20.36 11.52 21.62
CA SER A 174 19.60 10.34 22.06
C SER A 174 18.29 10.18 21.29
N LEU A 175 17.65 11.29 20.90
CA LEU A 175 16.52 11.25 19.96
C LEU A 175 16.92 10.58 18.63
N TYR A 176 18.03 10.98 18.01
CA TYR A 176 18.52 10.37 16.76
C TYR A 176 18.72 8.85 16.88
N ALA A 177 19.35 8.39 17.96
CA ALA A 177 19.57 6.95 18.19
C ALA A 177 18.26 6.17 18.27
N LEU A 178 17.24 6.72 18.96
CA LEU A 178 15.93 6.09 19.01
C LEU A 178 15.17 6.21 17.69
N ARG A 179 15.32 7.29 16.92
CA ARG A 179 14.68 7.41 15.59
C ARG A 179 15.22 6.43 14.56
N PHE A 180 16.51 6.14 14.62
CA PHE A 180 17.08 5.03 13.87
C PHE A 180 16.41 3.69 14.25
N LEU A 181 16.23 3.42 15.54
CA LEU A 181 15.59 2.17 16.02
C LEU A 181 14.10 2.09 15.67
N VAL A 182 13.35 3.20 15.81
CA VAL A 182 11.95 3.32 15.39
C VAL A 182 11.84 2.95 13.91
N GLY A 183 12.59 3.61 13.03
CA GLY A 183 12.57 3.31 11.58
C GLY A 183 12.99 1.87 11.29
N LEU A 184 14.05 1.37 11.94
CA LEU A 184 14.55 0.00 11.80
C LEU A 184 13.45 -1.04 12.09
N PHE A 185 12.70 -0.89 13.18
CA PHE A 185 11.61 -1.80 13.52
C PHE A 185 10.36 -1.59 12.65
N GLU A 186 10.02 -0.34 12.31
CA GLU A 186 8.83 -0.01 11.52
C GLU A 186 8.89 -0.53 10.07
N SER A 187 10.10 -0.57 9.50
CA SER A 187 10.42 -0.95 8.11
C SER A 187 9.71 -2.19 7.55
N GLY A 188 9.55 -3.23 8.38
CA GLY A 188 9.01 -4.51 7.94
C GLY A 188 7.50 -4.59 7.89
N PHE A 189 6.79 -3.64 8.52
CA PHE A 189 5.34 -3.69 8.64
C PHE A 189 4.66 -3.49 7.28
N TYR A 190 5.01 -2.42 6.55
CA TYR A 190 4.34 -2.08 5.30
C TYR A 190 4.44 -3.20 4.24
N PRO A 191 5.64 -3.70 3.87
CA PRO A 191 5.75 -4.79 2.91
C PRO A 191 5.25 -6.13 3.50
N GLY A 192 5.38 -6.35 4.82
CA GLY A 192 4.86 -7.55 5.49
C GLY A 192 3.34 -7.65 5.47
N ILE A 193 2.63 -6.54 5.69
CA ILE A 193 1.19 -6.45 5.55
C ILE A 193 0.78 -6.64 4.08
N HIS A 194 1.41 -5.95 3.13
CA HIS A 194 1.10 -6.15 1.69
C HIS A 194 1.32 -7.60 1.25
N TYR A 195 2.38 -8.26 1.73
CA TYR A 195 2.62 -9.68 1.51
C TYR A 195 1.53 -10.57 2.12
N LEU A 196 1.05 -10.25 3.33
CA LEU A 196 -0.03 -10.97 3.99
C LEU A 196 -1.38 -10.78 3.26
N LEU A 197 -1.74 -9.54 2.90
CA LEU A 197 -2.92 -9.22 2.09
C LEU A 197 -2.86 -9.98 0.74
N GLY A 198 -1.72 -9.92 0.05
CA GLY A 198 -1.42 -10.64 -1.18
C GLY A 198 -1.39 -12.17 -1.04
N SER A 199 -1.47 -12.72 0.17
CA SER A 199 -1.51 -14.16 0.42
C SER A 199 -2.88 -14.67 0.87
N TRP A 200 -3.80 -13.77 1.24
CA TRP A 200 -5.15 -14.10 1.70
C TRP A 200 -6.27 -13.65 0.74
N TYR A 201 -6.08 -12.55 0.00
CA TYR A 201 -7.11 -11.97 -0.89
C TYR A 201 -6.81 -12.23 -2.37
N THR A 202 -7.85 -12.52 -3.16
CA THR A 202 -7.70 -12.65 -4.62
C THR A 202 -7.49 -11.27 -5.29
N PRO A 203 -7.02 -11.21 -6.55
CA PRO A 203 -6.88 -9.94 -7.28
C PRO A 203 -8.16 -9.08 -7.35
N ARG A 204 -9.35 -9.69 -7.28
CA ARG A 204 -10.64 -8.97 -7.27
C ARG A 204 -11.02 -8.37 -5.92
N GLU A 205 -10.36 -8.81 -4.86
CA GLU A 205 -10.68 -8.47 -3.46
C GLU A 205 -9.67 -7.49 -2.85
N ILE A 206 -8.43 -7.49 -3.34
CA ILE A 206 -7.31 -6.82 -2.69
C ILE A 206 -7.31 -5.29 -2.84
N GLY A 207 -7.84 -4.71 -3.93
CA GLY A 207 -7.72 -3.29 -4.24
C GLY A 207 -8.43 -2.39 -3.23
N LYS A 208 -9.74 -2.60 -3.03
CA LYS A 208 -10.56 -1.89 -2.01
C LYS A 208 -9.96 -2.01 -0.60
N ARG A 209 -9.44 -3.18 -0.26
CA ARG A 209 -8.86 -3.48 1.06
C ARG A 209 -7.51 -2.80 1.25
N ALA A 210 -6.65 -2.82 0.23
CA ALA A 210 -5.40 -2.07 0.20
C ALA A 210 -5.65 -0.56 0.31
N MET A 211 -6.74 -0.03 -0.28
CA MET A 211 -7.15 1.37 -0.08
C MET A 211 -7.55 1.65 1.37
N ILE A 212 -8.43 0.83 1.98
CA ILE A 212 -8.84 1.01 3.39
C ILE A 212 -7.62 1.03 4.31
N PHE A 213 -6.71 0.07 4.13
CA PHE A 213 -5.44 0.01 4.84
C PHE A 213 -4.63 1.32 4.69
N TRP A 214 -4.49 1.82 3.46
CA TRP A 214 -3.69 3.03 3.21
C TRP A 214 -4.31 4.30 3.79
N LEU A 215 -5.63 4.43 3.67
CA LEU A 215 -6.40 5.56 4.18
C LEU A 215 -6.36 5.66 5.70
N ALA A 216 -6.24 4.54 6.41
CA ALA A 216 -6.06 4.53 7.85
C ALA A 216 -4.82 5.33 8.29
N GLY A 217 -3.75 5.33 7.50
CA GLY A 217 -2.56 6.16 7.74
C GLY A 217 -2.86 7.66 7.64
N THR A 218 -3.55 8.09 6.58
CA THR A 218 -3.98 9.50 6.45
C THR A 218 -4.91 9.93 7.58
N VAL A 219 -5.79 9.05 8.05
CA VAL A 219 -6.63 9.31 9.23
C VAL A 219 -5.77 9.41 10.50
N GLY A 220 -4.74 8.57 10.67
CA GLY A 220 -3.78 8.65 11.78
C GLY A 220 -3.05 9.99 11.86
N GLN A 221 -2.58 10.49 10.72
CA GLN A 221 -1.98 11.82 10.60
C GLN A 221 -2.94 12.94 11.04
N LEU A 222 -4.22 12.87 10.65
CA LEU A 222 -5.24 13.86 11.07
C LEU A 222 -5.53 13.78 12.58
N PHE A 223 -5.54 12.59 13.16
CA PHE A 223 -5.79 12.39 14.60
C PHE A 223 -4.61 12.83 15.50
N SER A 224 -3.36 12.75 15.01
CA SER A 224 -2.16 13.13 15.77
C SER A 224 -2.21 14.55 16.33
N GLY A 225 -2.68 15.54 15.55
CA GLY A 225 -2.77 16.94 16.02
C GLY A 225 -3.78 17.14 17.15
N PHE A 226 -4.93 16.44 17.09
CA PHE A 226 -5.91 16.47 18.18
C PHE A 226 -5.38 15.77 19.43
N LEU A 227 -4.66 14.64 19.28
CA LEU A 227 -4.04 13.93 20.39
C LEU A 227 -2.97 14.77 21.08
N GLN A 228 -2.10 15.44 20.30
CA GLN A 228 -1.11 16.39 20.81
C GLN A 228 -1.77 17.53 21.59
N ALA A 229 -2.79 18.19 21.02
CA ALA A 229 -3.47 19.31 21.68
C ALA A 229 -4.10 18.87 23.01
N ALA A 230 -4.72 17.69 23.04
CA ALA A 230 -5.29 17.10 24.25
C ALA A 230 -4.19 16.75 25.29
N ALA A 231 -3.08 16.13 24.87
CA ALA A 231 -1.97 15.79 25.74
C ALA A 231 -1.29 17.05 26.33
N TYR A 232 -1.03 18.07 25.51
CA TYR A 232 -0.47 19.34 25.96
C TYR A 232 -1.42 20.07 26.94
N THR A 233 -2.73 20.06 26.68
CA THR A 233 -3.69 20.80 27.53
C THR A 233 -3.95 20.11 28.88
N ASN A 234 -3.91 18.77 28.94
CA ASN A 234 -4.37 18.01 30.11
C ASN A 234 -3.26 17.23 30.85
N LEU A 235 -2.09 17.02 30.22
CA LEU A 235 -1.00 16.19 30.77
C LEU A 235 0.34 16.93 30.87
N ASP A 236 0.47 18.16 30.35
CA ASP A 236 1.69 18.93 30.55
C ASP A 236 1.95 19.21 32.05
N GLY A 237 3.18 18.95 32.49
CA GLY A 237 3.58 19.00 33.89
C GLY A 237 3.11 17.82 34.76
N VAL A 238 2.20 16.95 34.27
CA VAL A 238 1.73 15.79 35.04
C VAL A 238 2.88 14.80 35.24
N ASN A 239 3.09 14.38 36.49
CA ASN A 239 4.25 13.59 36.94
C ASN A 239 5.62 14.22 36.62
N GLY A 240 5.69 15.56 36.41
CA GLY A 240 6.92 16.25 36.03
C GLY A 240 7.38 15.99 34.59
N LEU A 241 6.50 15.44 33.73
CA LEU A 241 6.77 15.22 32.32
C LEU A 241 6.12 16.33 31.49
N SER A 242 6.85 16.84 30.50
CA SER A 242 6.33 17.75 29.49
C SER A 242 5.32 17.05 28.56
N GLY A 243 4.33 17.77 28.06
CA GLY A 243 3.19 17.22 27.30
C GLY A 243 3.60 16.45 26.04
N TRP A 244 4.74 16.80 25.43
CA TRP A 244 5.28 16.06 24.29
C TRP A 244 5.81 14.67 24.67
N ARG A 245 6.29 14.46 25.90
CA ARG A 245 6.71 13.13 26.39
C ARG A 245 5.50 12.23 26.58
N TRP A 246 4.40 12.78 27.11
CA TRP A 246 3.12 12.09 27.22
C TRP A 246 2.57 11.64 25.86
N LEU A 247 2.80 12.40 24.78
CA LEU A 247 2.40 12.00 23.43
C LEU A 247 3.01 10.65 23.00
N PHE A 248 4.32 10.48 23.17
CA PHE A 248 4.99 9.20 22.87
C PHE A 248 4.63 8.08 23.85
N ILE A 249 4.32 8.39 25.12
CA ILE A 249 3.82 7.41 26.09
C ILE A 249 2.44 6.89 25.67
N ILE A 250 1.50 7.78 25.33
CA ILE A 250 0.14 7.39 24.91
C ILE A 250 0.20 6.55 23.64
N ASP A 251 0.97 6.98 22.65
CA ASP A 251 1.13 6.26 21.39
C ASP A 251 1.70 4.83 21.60
N SER A 252 2.64 4.69 22.53
CA SER A 252 3.17 3.37 22.90
C SER A 252 2.16 2.51 23.68
N ILE A 253 1.33 3.14 24.53
CA ILE A 253 0.25 2.47 25.29
C ILE A 253 -0.84 1.93 24.36
N ILE A 254 -1.14 2.58 23.24
CA ILE A 254 -2.09 2.06 22.24
C ILE A 254 -1.44 1.08 21.26
N THR A 255 -0.15 1.25 20.97
CA THR A 255 0.63 0.38 20.06
C THR A 255 0.99 -0.98 20.67
N LEU A 256 1.51 -1.04 21.90
CA LEU A 256 2.00 -2.30 22.50
C LEU A 256 0.90 -3.36 22.68
N PRO A 257 -0.34 -3.04 23.12
CA PRO A 257 -1.42 -4.01 23.19
C PRO A 257 -1.84 -4.52 21.81
N LEU A 258 -1.84 -3.67 20.78
CA LEU A 258 -2.09 -4.10 19.40
C LEU A 258 -1.00 -5.08 18.94
N ALA A 259 0.27 -4.74 19.17
CA ALA A 259 1.41 -5.60 18.85
C ALA A 259 1.29 -6.96 19.54
N ILE A 260 0.99 -6.99 20.84
CA ILE A 260 0.77 -8.23 21.61
C ILE A 260 -0.41 -9.03 21.03
N ALA A 261 -1.55 -8.38 20.75
CA ALA A 261 -2.70 -9.01 20.12
C ALA A 261 -2.33 -9.63 18.75
N GLY A 262 -1.44 -9.00 17.99
CA GLY A 262 -0.92 -9.50 16.73
C GLY A 262 -0.43 -10.96 16.79
N PHE A 263 0.28 -11.38 17.85
CA PHE A 263 0.76 -12.77 18.00
C PHE A 263 -0.38 -13.81 18.10
N PHE A 264 -1.53 -13.40 18.63
CA PHE A 264 -2.70 -14.26 18.82
C PHE A 264 -3.66 -14.21 17.63
N PHE A 265 -3.87 -13.03 17.03
CA PHE A 265 -4.88 -12.82 16.00
C PHE A 265 -4.33 -12.89 14.56
N LEU A 266 -3.08 -12.52 14.28
CA LEU A 266 -2.55 -12.61 12.92
C LEU A 266 -2.47 -14.08 12.46
N PRO A 267 -2.94 -14.39 11.24
CA PRO A 267 -2.90 -15.73 10.74
C PRO A 267 -1.53 -16.09 10.17
N ASN A 268 -1.28 -17.40 10.07
CA ASN A 268 -0.23 -17.89 9.17
C ASN A 268 -0.62 -17.63 7.71
N LEU A 269 0.28 -17.94 6.77
CA LEU A 269 -0.08 -18.02 5.35
C LEU A 269 -1.00 -19.25 5.13
N PRO A 270 -2.02 -19.20 4.25
CA PRO A 270 -2.86 -20.37 3.95
C PRO A 270 -2.04 -21.59 3.55
N GLN A 271 -1.04 -21.39 2.69
CA GLN A 271 -0.14 -22.43 2.20
C GLN A 271 0.84 -22.96 3.27
N GLY A 272 0.81 -22.42 4.50
CA GLY A 272 1.65 -22.85 5.63
C GLY A 272 1.09 -24.06 6.39
N GLY A 273 -0.08 -24.59 6.01
CA GLY A 273 -0.67 -25.81 6.58
C GLY A 273 -1.10 -25.73 8.06
N LYS A 274 -1.01 -24.55 8.68
CA LYS A 274 -1.35 -24.33 10.10
C LYS A 274 -2.47 -23.30 10.23
N LYS A 275 -3.70 -23.78 10.39
CA LYS A 275 -4.87 -22.94 10.69
C LYS A 275 -4.65 -22.05 11.93
N THR A 276 -5.30 -20.90 11.92
CA THR A 276 -5.41 -20.00 13.08
C THR A 276 -6.63 -20.39 13.89
N TRP A 277 -6.65 -20.11 15.20
CA TRP A 277 -7.73 -20.56 16.09
C TRP A 277 -9.13 -20.05 15.73
N TRP A 278 -9.25 -18.91 15.05
CA TRP A 278 -10.51 -18.35 14.57
C TRP A 278 -10.98 -18.90 13.21
N ILE A 279 -10.20 -19.78 12.58
CA ILE A 279 -10.49 -20.44 11.29
C ILE A 279 -10.80 -21.92 11.53
N THR A 280 -11.94 -22.40 11.01
CA THR A 280 -12.28 -23.83 11.01
C THR A 280 -11.51 -24.60 9.93
N GLU A 281 -11.40 -25.93 10.05
CA GLU A 281 -10.66 -26.72 9.06
C GLU A 281 -11.22 -26.58 7.63
N LYS A 282 -12.55 -26.51 7.50
CA LYS A 282 -13.23 -26.29 6.22
C LYS A 282 -12.86 -24.94 5.60
N GLU A 283 -12.82 -23.87 6.40
CA GLU A 283 -12.43 -22.53 5.96
C GLU A 283 -10.93 -22.45 5.59
N HIS A 284 -10.07 -23.20 6.27
CA HIS A 284 -8.64 -23.31 5.95
C HIS A 284 -8.40 -24.04 4.63
N ILE A 285 -9.06 -25.19 4.41
CA ILE A 285 -9.02 -25.90 3.11
C ILE A 285 -9.57 -25.00 1.99
N LEU A 286 -10.64 -24.24 2.26
CA LEU A 286 -11.20 -23.29 1.31
C LEU A 286 -10.25 -22.13 0.97
N SER A 287 -9.51 -21.58 1.94
CA SER A 287 -8.55 -20.51 1.67
C SER A 287 -7.35 -20.99 0.85
N VAL A 288 -6.86 -22.21 1.11
CA VAL A 288 -5.82 -22.86 0.28
C VAL A 288 -6.31 -23.04 -1.16
N LYS A 289 -7.44 -23.71 -1.37
CA LYS A 289 -8.00 -23.96 -2.72
C LYS A 289 -8.27 -22.66 -3.50
N ARG A 290 -8.71 -21.58 -2.83
CA ARG A 290 -8.90 -20.25 -3.46
C ARG A 290 -7.58 -19.63 -3.92
N MET A 291 -6.47 -19.84 -3.21
CA MET A 291 -5.15 -19.33 -3.61
C MET A 291 -4.50 -20.19 -4.69
N GLU A 292 -4.68 -21.51 -4.65
CA GLU A 292 -4.22 -22.44 -5.70
C GLU A 292 -4.92 -22.17 -7.04
N ALA A 293 -6.23 -21.90 -7.03
CA ALA A 293 -7.02 -21.58 -8.23
C ALA A 293 -6.55 -20.32 -8.98
N ILE A 294 -5.77 -19.45 -8.33
CA ILE A 294 -5.16 -18.25 -8.94
C ILE A 294 -3.63 -18.40 -9.10
N GLY A 295 -3.11 -19.62 -9.11
CA GLY A 295 -1.70 -19.94 -9.39
C GLY A 295 -0.72 -19.68 -8.24
N ARG A 296 -1.18 -19.31 -7.03
CA ARG A 296 -0.31 -18.97 -5.89
C ARG A 296 0.16 -20.22 -5.14
N ALA A 297 0.96 -21.03 -5.82
CA ALA A 297 1.53 -22.29 -5.34
C ALA A 297 2.69 -22.10 -4.33
N GLY A 298 2.37 -21.56 -3.14
CA GLY A 298 3.22 -21.60 -1.95
C GLY A 298 4.51 -20.77 -2.00
N LYS A 299 5.41 -21.06 -1.05
CA LYS A 299 6.78 -20.54 -1.01
C LYS A 299 7.71 -21.47 -1.80
N GLN A 300 8.62 -20.91 -2.60
CA GLN A 300 9.68 -21.67 -3.26
C GLN A 300 11.06 -21.28 -2.68
N PRO A 301 12.03 -22.20 -2.60
CA PRO A 301 13.37 -21.86 -2.11
C PRO A 301 14.04 -20.82 -3.00
N LEU A 302 14.55 -19.74 -2.39
CA LEU A 302 15.31 -18.70 -3.09
C LEU A 302 16.70 -19.21 -3.48
N THR A 303 16.78 -19.93 -4.60
CA THR A 303 18.04 -20.40 -5.16
C THR A 303 18.82 -19.26 -5.83
N LYS A 304 20.15 -19.37 -5.91
CA LYS A 304 21.00 -18.37 -6.61
C LYS A 304 20.56 -18.15 -8.07
N GLN A 305 20.09 -19.21 -8.74
CA GLN A 305 19.57 -19.15 -10.12
C GLN A 305 18.23 -18.39 -10.18
N LYS A 306 17.31 -18.63 -9.21
CA LYS A 306 16.07 -17.87 -9.09
C LYS A 306 16.34 -16.39 -8.80
N LEU A 307 17.26 -16.08 -7.88
CA LEU A 307 17.69 -14.71 -7.61
C LEU A 307 18.28 -14.03 -8.86
N LYS A 308 19.15 -14.71 -9.63
CA LYS A 308 19.66 -14.19 -10.90
C LYS A 308 18.55 -13.93 -11.93
N ARG A 309 17.56 -14.82 -12.03
CA ARG A 309 16.37 -14.65 -12.90
C ARG A 309 15.51 -13.46 -12.48
N ILE A 310 15.33 -13.24 -11.17
CA ILE A 310 14.62 -12.08 -10.63
C ILE A 310 15.40 -10.80 -10.97
N LEU A 311 16.68 -10.72 -10.62
CA LEU A 311 17.50 -9.52 -10.84
C LEU A 311 17.61 -9.15 -12.34
N LEU A 312 17.77 -10.11 -13.24
CA LEU A 312 17.84 -9.86 -14.69
C LEU A 312 16.47 -9.64 -15.36
N SER A 313 15.37 -9.77 -14.64
CA SER A 313 14.02 -9.61 -15.19
C SER A 313 13.62 -8.13 -15.23
N TRP A 314 13.10 -7.66 -16.36
CA TRP A 314 12.64 -6.27 -16.57
C TRP A 314 11.70 -5.76 -15.46
N HIS A 315 10.86 -6.64 -14.90
CA HIS A 315 9.97 -6.34 -13.79
C HIS A 315 10.67 -5.68 -12.60
N THR A 316 11.93 -6.08 -12.32
CA THR A 316 12.72 -5.64 -11.17
C THR A 316 13.18 -4.20 -11.30
N TYR A 317 13.27 -3.69 -12.52
CA TYR A 317 13.61 -2.31 -12.80
C TYR A 317 12.36 -1.46 -13.01
N VAL A 318 11.40 -1.94 -13.82
CA VAL A 318 10.22 -1.15 -14.22
C VAL A 318 9.18 -1.05 -13.10
N LEU A 319 8.84 -2.15 -12.42
CA LEU A 319 7.74 -2.14 -11.45
C LEU A 319 8.05 -1.30 -10.20
N PRO A 320 9.23 -1.43 -9.55
CA PRO A 320 9.66 -0.49 -8.51
C PRO A 320 9.70 0.96 -9.01
N MET A 321 10.24 1.21 -10.21
CA MET A 321 10.39 2.57 -10.75
C MET A 321 9.06 3.29 -10.96
N ILE A 322 7.99 2.60 -11.37
CA ILE A 322 6.65 3.19 -11.43
C ILE A 322 6.19 3.67 -10.05
N TYR A 323 6.46 2.91 -8.99
CA TYR A 323 6.13 3.33 -7.62
C TYR A 323 7.01 4.50 -7.15
N ILE A 324 8.32 4.48 -7.43
CA ILE A 324 9.24 5.60 -7.12
C ILE A 324 8.76 6.89 -7.78
N ILE A 325 8.45 6.85 -9.08
CA ILE A 325 7.99 8.01 -9.86
C ILE A 325 6.65 8.52 -9.33
N TRP A 326 5.69 7.64 -9.03
CA TRP A 326 4.43 8.06 -8.44
C TRP A 326 4.61 8.69 -7.05
N ASN A 327 5.40 8.05 -6.18
CA ASN A 327 5.56 8.48 -4.79
C ASN A 327 6.34 9.79 -4.64
N ASN A 328 7.26 10.08 -5.57
CA ASN A 328 8.07 11.31 -5.59
C ASN A 328 7.59 12.36 -6.61
N GLY A 329 6.69 12.00 -7.52
CA GLY A 329 6.13 12.89 -8.55
C GLY A 329 4.94 13.74 -8.08
N GLY A 330 4.39 13.45 -6.89
CA GLY A 330 3.42 14.31 -6.23
C GLY A 330 4.04 15.60 -5.72
N LEU A 331 3.24 16.65 -5.55
CA LEU A 331 3.71 17.87 -4.91
C LEU A 331 3.97 17.61 -3.41
N GLN A 332 5.25 17.50 -3.05
CA GLN A 332 5.78 17.77 -1.71
C GLN A 332 5.16 19.09 -1.16
N PRO A 333 5.01 19.28 0.18
CA PRO A 333 4.03 20.19 0.82
C PRO A 333 4.17 21.71 0.53
N ALA A 334 4.09 22.06 -0.76
CA ALA A 334 4.46 23.34 -1.34
C ALA A 334 3.43 24.43 -1.04
N MET A 335 2.17 24.07 -0.82
CA MET A 335 1.13 25.01 -0.44
C MET A 335 1.46 25.68 0.91
N GLY A 336 1.93 24.91 1.91
CA GLY A 336 2.33 25.46 3.21
C GLY A 336 3.52 26.43 3.11
N TYR A 337 4.57 26.03 2.37
CA TYR A 337 5.72 26.91 2.11
C TYR A 337 5.35 28.16 1.30
N TRP A 338 4.47 28.02 0.30
CA TRP A 338 3.99 29.14 -0.50
C TRP A 338 3.14 30.11 0.33
N LEU A 339 2.21 29.62 1.17
CA LEU A 339 1.47 30.47 2.12
C LEU A 339 2.41 31.17 3.11
N LYS A 340 3.41 30.46 3.64
CA LYS A 340 4.44 31.05 4.52
C LYS A 340 5.26 32.14 3.83
N SER A 341 5.46 32.08 2.51
CA SER A 341 6.25 33.07 1.75
C SER A 341 5.64 34.47 1.75
N PHE A 342 4.32 34.61 1.96
CA PHE A 342 3.67 35.91 2.11
C PHE A 342 4.11 36.66 3.38
N ASN A 343 4.60 35.94 4.38
CA ASN A 343 5.05 36.49 5.66
C ASN A 343 6.57 36.75 5.69
N ALA A 344 7.25 36.71 4.53
CA ALA A 344 8.65 37.10 4.42
C ALA A 344 8.82 38.62 4.62
N ASP A 345 10.03 39.06 4.93
CA ASP A 345 10.40 40.48 4.99
C ASP A 345 11.50 40.78 3.94
N PRO A 346 11.25 41.65 2.94
CA PRO A 346 9.97 42.30 2.63
C PRO A 346 8.93 41.30 2.05
N PRO A 347 7.62 41.52 2.28
CA PRO A 347 6.58 40.60 1.82
C PRO A 347 6.36 40.70 0.30
N PRO A 348 6.17 39.57 -0.41
CA PRO A 348 6.00 39.57 -1.87
C PRO A 348 4.65 40.17 -2.32
N VAL A 349 3.66 40.22 -1.43
CA VAL A 349 2.38 40.92 -1.65
C VAL A 349 2.06 41.80 -0.44
N PRO A 350 2.29 43.12 -0.53
CA PRO A 350 1.97 44.05 0.54
C PRO A 350 0.50 43.93 0.99
N GLY A 351 0.28 43.88 2.31
CA GLY A 351 -1.06 43.77 2.90
C GLY A 351 -1.70 42.38 2.86
N THR A 352 -1.03 41.35 2.33
CA THR A 352 -1.47 39.95 2.44
C THR A 352 -0.55 39.17 3.37
N HIS A 353 -1.11 38.61 4.44
CA HIS A 353 -0.40 37.81 5.45
C HIS A 353 -1.29 36.63 5.84
N PHE A 354 -0.69 35.46 6.10
CA PHE A 354 -1.41 34.27 6.60
C PHE A 354 -0.99 33.94 8.03
N SER A 355 -1.94 33.77 8.93
CA SER A 355 -1.65 33.32 10.29
C SER A 355 -1.09 31.88 10.32
N VAL A 356 -0.39 31.50 11.39
CA VAL A 356 0.14 30.14 11.55
C VAL A 356 -0.96 29.07 11.47
N PRO A 357 -2.16 29.24 12.09
CA PRO A 357 -3.29 28.33 11.87
C PRO A 357 -3.73 28.24 10.41
N GLU A 358 -3.78 29.34 9.66
CA GLU A 358 -4.16 29.32 8.24
C GLU A 358 -3.14 28.58 7.37
N ILE A 359 -1.83 28.79 7.60
CA ILE A 359 -0.76 28.08 6.89
C ILE A 359 -0.88 26.56 7.05
N ASN A 360 -1.29 26.10 8.24
CA ASN A 360 -1.45 24.67 8.56
C ASN A 360 -2.81 24.10 8.13
N ASN A 361 -3.89 24.90 8.18
CA ASN A 361 -5.25 24.43 7.91
C ASN A 361 -5.68 24.56 6.45
N LEU A 362 -5.21 25.58 5.72
CA LEU A 362 -5.55 25.76 4.30
C LEU A 362 -5.06 24.61 3.39
N PRO A 363 -4.00 23.84 3.70
CA PRO A 363 -3.66 22.61 2.98
C PRO A 363 -4.60 21.42 3.22
N ILE A 364 -5.36 21.36 4.33
CA ILE A 364 -6.19 20.19 4.71
C ILE A 364 -7.17 19.70 3.61
N PRO A 365 -7.85 20.56 2.84
CA PRO A 365 -8.72 20.12 1.73
C PRO A 365 -7.99 19.26 0.69
N THR A 366 -6.68 19.45 0.51
CA THR A 366 -5.84 18.64 -0.38
C THR A 366 -5.83 17.17 0.06
N SER A 367 -5.67 16.92 1.36
CA SER A 367 -5.69 15.57 1.95
C SER A 367 -7.08 14.95 1.91
N ALA A 368 -8.14 15.75 2.09
CA ALA A 368 -9.52 15.29 1.98
C ALA A 368 -9.87 14.86 0.53
N ILE A 369 -9.43 15.63 -0.47
CA ILE A 369 -9.56 15.29 -1.89
C ILE A 369 -8.77 14.02 -2.21
N PHE A 370 -7.55 13.89 -1.71
CA PHE A 370 -6.75 12.66 -1.85
C PHE A 370 -7.50 11.42 -1.32
N ILE A 371 -8.04 11.49 -0.09
CA ILE A 371 -8.83 10.39 0.53
C ILE A 371 -10.02 10.01 -0.35
N GLY A 372 -10.81 11.01 -0.79
CA GLY A 372 -11.97 10.78 -1.64
C GLY A 372 -11.62 10.14 -2.98
N MET A 373 -10.56 10.62 -3.63
CA MET A 373 -10.13 10.09 -4.93
C MET A 373 -9.52 8.69 -4.82
N ALA A 374 -8.76 8.38 -3.77
CA ALA A 374 -8.23 7.04 -3.52
C ALA A 374 -9.36 6.01 -3.32
N LEU A 375 -10.41 6.35 -2.57
CA LEU A 375 -11.63 5.53 -2.47
C LEU A 375 -12.30 5.33 -3.83
N ILE A 376 -12.55 6.42 -4.56
CA ILE A 376 -13.20 6.36 -5.88
C ILE A 376 -12.41 5.46 -6.84
N TRP A 377 -11.08 5.58 -6.88
CA TRP A 377 -10.24 4.75 -7.76
C TRP A 377 -10.15 3.30 -7.34
N GLY A 378 -10.09 3.00 -6.03
CA GLY A 378 -10.17 1.63 -5.53
C GLY A 378 -11.45 0.93 -5.99
N TRP A 379 -12.60 1.59 -5.80
CA TRP A 379 -13.91 1.05 -6.13
C TRP A 379 -14.16 0.97 -7.64
N LEU A 380 -13.73 1.96 -8.42
CA LEU A 380 -13.80 1.91 -9.88
C LEU A 380 -12.87 0.85 -10.47
N SER A 381 -11.66 0.67 -9.89
CA SER A 381 -10.69 -0.32 -10.35
C SER A 381 -11.18 -1.76 -10.12
N ASP A 382 -11.56 -2.12 -8.89
CA ASP A 382 -12.09 -3.46 -8.60
C ASP A 382 -13.47 -3.70 -9.24
N GLY A 383 -14.34 -2.70 -9.16
CA GLY A 383 -15.72 -2.80 -9.63
C GLY A 383 -15.86 -2.65 -11.14
N LEU A 384 -15.95 -1.41 -11.62
CA LEU A 384 -16.29 -1.10 -13.01
C LEU A 384 -15.25 -1.65 -14.00
N CYS A 385 -13.97 -1.53 -13.66
CA CYS A 385 -12.85 -1.98 -14.48
C CYS A 385 -12.41 -3.43 -14.18
N ARG A 386 -13.18 -4.18 -13.38
CA ARG A 386 -13.02 -5.63 -13.14
C ARG A 386 -11.62 -6.05 -12.64
N GLY A 387 -10.97 -5.21 -11.85
CA GLY A 387 -9.61 -5.39 -11.34
C GLY A 387 -8.51 -4.75 -12.20
N ALA A 388 -8.81 -4.13 -13.34
CA ALA A 388 -7.78 -3.45 -14.13
C ALA A 388 -7.21 -2.24 -13.35
N ARG A 389 -5.94 -2.35 -12.94
CA ARG A 389 -5.19 -1.32 -12.22
C ARG A 389 -4.65 -0.23 -13.14
N TRP A 390 -4.11 -0.66 -14.28
CA TRP A 390 -3.37 0.21 -15.20
C TRP A 390 -4.11 1.49 -15.60
N PRO A 391 -5.43 1.54 -15.90
CA PRO A 391 -6.06 2.77 -16.39
C PRO A 391 -5.97 3.92 -15.38
N PHE A 392 -6.10 3.61 -14.08
CA PHE A 392 -6.03 4.58 -12.99
C PHE A 392 -4.60 5.06 -12.73
N ILE A 393 -3.60 4.19 -12.95
CA ILE A 393 -2.18 4.55 -12.84
C ILE A 393 -1.82 5.57 -13.93
N TYR A 394 -2.19 5.31 -15.19
CA TYR A 394 -1.95 6.27 -16.29
C TYR A 394 -2.80 7.53 -16.17
N ALA A 395 -4.09 7.41 -15.86
CA ALA A 395 -4.96 8.58 -15.66
C ALA A 395 -4.43 9.47 -14.52
N GLY A 396 -3.98 8.87 -13.41
CA GLY A 396 -3.40 9.61 -12.30
C GLY A 396 -2.10 10.32 -12.64
N ALA A 397 -1.19 9.65 -13.35
CA ALA A 397 0.04 10.28 -13.85
C ALA A 397 -0.25 11.48 -14.76
N VAL A 398 -1.22 11.35 -15.68
CA VAL A 398 -1.64 12.45 -16.58
C VAL A 398 -2.29 13.60 -15.80
N ILE A 399 -3.16 13.31 -14.83
CA ILE A 399 -3.81 14.33 -13.99
C ILE A 399 -2.77 15.08 -13.13
N SER A 400 -1.85 14.36 -12.48
CA SER A 400 -0.74 14.98 -11.74
C SER A 400 0.12 15.88 -12.65
N LEU A 401 0.45 15.42 -13.86
CA LEU A 401 1.22 16.22 -14.82
C LEU A 401 0.47 17.50 -15.23
N ILE A 402 -0.84 17.43 -15.51
CA ILE A 402 -1.66 18.59 -15.83
C ILE A 402 -1.63 19.62 -14.69
N PHE A 403 -1.86 19.20 -13.44
CA PHE A 403 -1.85 20.12 -12.31
C PHE A 403 -0.47 20.71 -12.01
N SER A 404 0.61 19.92 -12.14
CA SER A 404 1.99 20.41 -12.03
C SER A 404 2.33 21.44 -13.10
N VAL A 405 1.91 21.22 -14.37
CA VAL A 405 2.10 22.19 -15.45
C VAL A 405 1.27 23.45 -15.23
N LEU A 406 0.03 23.34 -14.71
CA LEU A 406 -0.79 24.49 -14.34
C LEU A 406 -0.13 25.32 -13.24
N LEU A 407 0.36 24.70 -12.16
CA LEU A 407 1.04 25.39 -11.05
C LEU A 407 2.38 26.04 -11.47
N LEU A 408 3.07 25.47 -12.47
CA LEU A 408 4.27 26.03 -13.08
C LEU A 408 3.95 27.25 -13.97
N LYS A 409 2.82 27.23 -14.69
CA LYS A 409 2.41 28.34 -15.56
C LYS A 409 1.66 29.46 -14.82
N MET A 410 1.05 29.17 -13.67
CA MET A 410 0.42 30.19 -12.84
C MET A 410 1.48 31.05 -12.14
N PRO A 411 1.37 32.39 -12.17
CA PRO A 411 2.19 33.26 -11.32
C PRO A 411 1.98 32.96 -9.82
N LEU A 412 3.01 33.23 -9.01
CA LEU A 412 3.00 32.92 -7.58
C LEU A 412 2.05 33.79 -6.76
N TYR A 413 1.90 35.06 -7.13
CA TYR A 413 1.41 36.10 -6.21
C TYR A 413 0.19 36.90 -6.69
N THR A 414 -0.28 36.72 -7.95
CA THR A 414 -1.39 37.52 -8.48
C THR A 414 -2.77 36.91 -8.21
N ASN A 415 -2.98 35.64 -8.58
CA ASN A 415 -4.26 34.94 -8.36
C ASN A 415 -4.15 33.93 -7.22
N ILE A 416 -4.09 34.45 -5.99
CA ILE A 416 -3.92 33.66 -4.76
C ILE A 416 -5.05 32.63 -4.61
N ARG A 417 -6.32 33.03 -4.77
CA ARG A 417 -7.49 32.12 -4.64
C ARG A 417 -7.49 31.02 -5.69
N GLY A 418 -7.21 31.36 -6.96
CA GLY A 418 -7.08 30.36 -8.02
C GLY A 418 -5.96 29.36 -7.75
N ARG A 419 -4.79 29.84 -7.31
CA ARG A 419 -3.65 28.98 -6.99
C ARG A 419 -3.93 28.04 -5.81
N MET A 420 -4.66 28.50 -4.78
CA MET A 420 -5.13 27.63 -3.68
C MET A 420 -6.01 26.48 -4.19
N VAL A 421 -6.99 26.76 -5.06
CA VAL A 421 -7.85 25.72 -5.65
C VAL A 421 -7.04 24.73 -6.49
N VAL A 422 -6.07 25.20 -7.28
CA VAL A 422 -5.21 24.31 -8.08
C VAL A 422 -4.31 23.45 -7.18
N TYR A 423 -3.80 23.97 -6.06
CA TYR A 423 -3.11 23.13 -5.06
C TYR A 423 -4.03 22.05 -4.48
N TRP A 424 -5.26 22.37 -4.08
CA TRP A 424 -6.22 21.40 -3.56
C TRP A 424 -6.53 20.28 -4.56
N LEU A 425 -6.77 20.64 -5.84
CA LEU A 425 -7.08 19.68 -6.90
C LEU A 425 -5.86 18.89 -7.38
N SER A 426 -4.63 19.36 -7.15
CA SER A 426 -3.40 18.71 -7.62
C SER A 426 -3.22 17.27 -7.12
N ASN A 427 -3.80 16.94 -5.96
CA ASN A 427 -3.71 15.61 -5.37
C ASN A 427 -4.73 14.59 -5.91
N ILE A 428 -5.63 14.97 -6.82
CA ILE A 428 -6.53 14.03 -7.52
C ILE A 428 -5.71 12.92 -8.20
N GLY A 429 -4.55 13.26 -8.77
CA GLY A 429 -3.66 12.33 -9.47
C GLY A 429 -3.01 11.26 -8.57
N ASN A 430 -2.93 11.49 -7.26
CA ASN A 430 -2.15 10.64 -6.34
C ASN A 430 -2.85 9.37 -5.87
N GLY A 431 -4.15 9.19 -6.13
CA GLY A 431 -4.93 8.03 -5.68
C GLY A 431 -4.45 6.65 -6.21
N ALA A 432 -3.46 6.59 -7.11
CA ALA A 432 -3.00 5.36 -7.75
C ALA A 432 -2.07 4.48 -6.88
N GLY A 433 -1.45 5.00 -5.82
CA GLY A 433 -0.39 4.31 -5.06
C GLY A 433 -0.70 2.86 -4.65
N PRO A 434 -1.80 2.62 -3.91
CA PRO A 434 -2.19 1.26 -3.52
C PRO A 434 -2.57 0.36 -4.72
N LEU A 435 -3.02 0.94 -5.84
CA LEU A 435 -3.27 0.21 -7.07
C LEU A 435 -1.97 -0.21 -7.75
N ILE A 436 -0.91 0.61 -7.70
CA ILE A 436 0.42 0.24 -8.21
C ILE A 436 0.92 -1.00 -7.47
N LEU A 437 0.92 -1.01 -6.14
CA LEU A 437 1.37 -2.18 -5.38
C LEU A 437 0.47 -3.41 -5.57
N SER A 438 -0.84 -3.22 -5.70
CA SER A 438 -1.76 -4.31 -6.08
C SER A 438 -1.39 -4.88 -7.46
N TRP A 439 -1.04 -4.01 -8.42
CA TRP A 439 -0.62 -4.40 -9.76
C TRP A 439 0.74 -5.12 -9.78
N ILE A 440 1.71 -4.73 -8.93
CA ILE A 440 2.97 -5.49 -8.73
C ILE A 440 2.65 -6.89 -8.19
N ASN A 441 1.72 -6.98 -7.22
CA ASN A 441 1.26 -8.25 -6.66
C ASN A 441 0.53 -9.15 -7.66
N GLU A 442 -0.13 -8.56 -8.66
CA GLU A 442 -0.83 -9.24 -9.75
C GLU A 442 0.16 -9.71 -10.84
N ILE A 443 1.04 -8.84 -11.34
CA ILE A 443 2.04 -9.19 -12.39
C ILE A 443 3.06 -10.22 -11.88
N CYS A 444 3.32 -10.25 -10.58
CA CYS A 444 4.22 -11.22 -9.96
C CYS A 444 3.47 -12.36 -9.23
N SER A 445 2.24 -12.69 -9.66
CA SER A 445 1.45 -13.80 -9.09
C SER A 445 2.21 -15.13 -9.03
N ASP A 446 3.00 -15.40 -10.06
CA ASP A 446 3.61 -16.71 -10.34
C ASP A 446 4.83 -17.01 -9.46
N ASP A 447 5.35 -15.99 -8.76
CA ASP A 447 6.58 -16.07 -8.00
C ASP A 447 6.45 -15.27 -6.70
N THR A 448 6.09 -15.99 -5.63
CA THR A 448 5.90 -15.48 -4.27
C THR A 448 7.09 -14.66 -3.75
N GLU A 449 8.32 -15.10 -4.02
CA GLU A 449 9.54 -14.44 -3.56
C GLU A 449 9.85 -13.19 -4.41
N LYS A 450 9.71 -13.26 -5.74
CA LYS A 450 9.82 -12.08 -6.63
C LYS A 450 8.84 -11.00 -6.20
N ARG A 451 7.59 -11.38 -5.95
CA ARG A 451 6.53 -10.46 -5.53
C ARG A 451 6.87 -9.72 -4.24
N ALA A 452 7.28 -10.44 -3.21
CA ALA A 452 7.70 -9.84 -1.93
C ALA A 452 8.89 -8.89 -2.14
N LEU A 453 9.90 -9.30 -2.91
CA LEU A 453 11.07 -8.48 -3.20
C LEU A 453 10.74 -7.21 -4.00
N LEU A 454 9.83 -7.26 -4.97
CA LEU A 454 9.51 -6.08 -5.80
C LEU A 454 8.55 -5.09 -5.12
N VAL A 455 7.62 -5.58 -4.28
CA VAL A 455 6.81 -4.71 -3.41
C VAL A 455 7.72 -4.01 -2.39
N ALA A 456 8.66 -4.75 -1.78
CA ALA A 456 9.65 -4.18 -0.88
C ALA A 456 10.53 -3.14 -1.58
N ALA A 457 11.17 -3.50 -2.71
CA ALA A 457 12.08 -2.62 -3.45
C ALA A 457 11.40 -1.35 -3.98
N GLY A 458 10.14 -1.44 -4.43
CA GLY A 458 9.38 -0.26 -4.86
C GLY A 458 9.23 0.76 -3.74
N ASN A 459 8.87 0.31 -2.54
CA ASN A 459 8.70 1.17 -1.39
C ASN A 459 10.04 1.67 -0.81
N ASP A 460 11.03 0.78 -0.69
CA ASP A 460 12.38 1.08 -0.18
C ASP A 460 13.07 2.16 -1.02
N PHE A 461 13.18 1.95 -2.34
CA PHE A 461 13.80 2.94 -3.23
C PHE A 461 13.01 4.25 -3.32
N ALA A 462 11.69 4.24 -3.06
CA ALA A 462 10.92 5.48 -3.00
C ALA A 462 11.32 6.32 -1.77
N TYR A 463 11.51 5.69 -0.60
CA TYR A 463 12.04 6.36 0.59
C TYR A 463 13.50 6.78 0.45
N VAL A 464 14.35 6.01 -0.25
CA VAL A 464 15.73 6.42 -0.57
C VAL A 464 15.74 7.72 -1.39
N VAL A 465 14.82 7.88 -2.35
CA VAL A 465 14.71 9.12 -3.14
C VAL A 465 14.15 10.28 -2.31
N GLN A 466 13.26 10.04 -1.35
CA GLN A 466 12.78 11.08 -0.41
C GLN A 466 13.82 11.51 0.64
N ALA A 467 14.86 10.70 0.89
CA ALA A 467 15.89 10.98 1.89
C ALA A 467 16.97 11.98 1.43
N VAL A 468 16.95 12.35 0.14
CA VAL A 468 17.93 13.20 -0.56
C VAL A 468 17.27 14.52 -0.98
#